data_AF-A0A1A8I9C7-F1
#
_entry.id   AF-A0A1A8I9C7-F1
#
_cell.length_a   1.000
_cell.length_b   1.000
_cell.length_c   1.000
_cell.angle_alpha   90.00
_cell.angle_beta   90.00
_cell.angle_gamma   90.00
#
_symmetry.space_group_name_H-M   'P 1'
#
loop_
_entity.id
_entity.type
_entity.pdbx_description
1 polymer ?
#
loop_
_entity_poly.entity_id
_entity_poly.type
_entity_poly.pdbx_seq_one_letter_code
_entity_poly.pdbx_strand_id
1 'polypeptide(L)'
;HNFRDWQDLDVFQSRVASMDFIGHGTYSAYAITNATKLFREETSSSSLRVALLMTDGVDHPRSPSAVEAAEEAKLHNIRVFTIRLSG
;
A
#
# COMPACT_ATOMS: atom_id res chain seq x y z
N HIS A 1 8.31 5.46 -6.03
CA HIS A 1 8.67 6.34 -4.90
C HIS A 1 9.22 5.46 -3.81
N ASN A 2 10.35 5.87 -3.26
CA ASN A 2 11.11 5.12 -2.27
C ASN A 2 10.88 5.74 -0.89
N PHE A 3 11.05 5.00 0.21
CA PHE A 3 10.91 5.52 1.56
C PHE A 3 11.86 6.70 1.83
N ARG A 4 13.02 6.72 1.18
CA ARG A 4 13.99 7.83 1.27
C ARG A 4 13.50 9.14 0.65
N ASP A 5 12.42 9.12 -0.14
CA ASP A 5 11.86 10.32 -0.76
C ASP A 5 10.93 11.10 0.20
N TRP A 6 10.64 10.55 1.39
CA TRP A 6 9.68 11.07 2.38
C TRP A 6 10.41 11.54 3.65
N GLN A 7 11.20 12.61 3.55
CA GLN A 7 12.13 13.03 4.61
C GLN A 7 11.56 14.07 5.59
N ASP A 8 10.58 14.87 5.16
CA ASP A 8 9.95 15.90 5.99
C ASP A 8 8.44 16.01 5.69
N LEU A 9 7.74 16.71 6.59
CA LEU A 9 6.28 16.84 6.55
C LEU A 9 5.80 17.60 5.31
N ASP A 10 6.52 18.64 4.88
CA ASP A 10 6.14 19.48 3.75
C ASP A 10 6.26 18.72 2.43
N VAL A 11 7.32 17.92 2.26
CA VAL A 11 7.50 16.98 1.14
C VAL A 11 6.41 15.92 1.16
N PHE A 12 6.07 15.38 2.33
CA PHE A 12 4.97 14.41 2.43
C PHE A 12 3.64 15.03 2.00
N GLN A 13 3.27 16.17 2.57
CA GLN A 13 1.99 16.83 2.29
C GLN A 13 1.88 17.29 0.83
N SER A 14 2.93 17.89 0.27
CA SER A 14 2.93 18.34 -1.13
C SER A 14 2.76 17.17 -2.10
N ARG A 15 3.43 16.04 -1.85
CA ARG A 15 3.29 14.82 -2.67
C ARG A 15 1.89 14.23 -2.57
N VAL A 16 1.34 14.10 -1.37
CA VAL A 16 -0.02 13.59 -1.16
C VAL A 16 -1.05 14.51 -1.84
N ALA A 17 -0.90 15.83 -1.72
CA ALA A 17 -1.79 16.80 -2.35
C ALA A 17 -1.75 16.76 -3.88
N SER A 18 -0.63 16.33 -4.48
CA SER A 18 -0.49 16.17 -5.93
C SER A 18 -0.99 14.84 -6.49
N MET A 19 -1.49 13.92 -5.66
CA MET A 19 -1.98 12.62 -6.14
C MET A 19 -3.35 12.77 -6.81
N ASP A 20 -3.39 12.51 -8.11
CA ASP A 20 -4.64 12.49 -8.87
C ASP A 20 -5.39 11.17 -8.70
N PHE A 21 -6.73 11.26 -8.67
CA PHE A 21 -7.58 10.07 -8.73
C PHE A 21 -7.58 9.48 -10.15
N ILE A 22 -7.07 8.25 -10.28
CA ILE A 22 -6.83 7.60 -11.58
C ILE A 22 -8.11 7.02 -12.20
N GLY A 23 -9.10 6.60 -11.40
CA GLY A 23 -10.43 6.20 -11.90
C GLY A 23 -10.51 4.91 -12.73
N HIS A 24 -9.49 4.04 -12.73
CA HIS A 24 -9.46 2.79 -13.51
C HIS A 24 -9.99 1.54 -12.75
N GLY A 25 -10.67 1.75 -11.63
CA GLY A 25 -11.11 0.68 -10.73
C GLY A 25 -10.05 0.32 -9.68
N THR A 26 -10.46 -0.43 -8.66
CA THR A 26 -9.63 -0.76 -7.51
C THR A 26 -8.93 -2.10 -7.70
N TYR A 27 -7.61 -2.13 -7.56
CA TYR A 27 -6.78 -3.34 -7.71
C TYR A 27 -5.92 -3.55 -6.45
N SER A 28 -6.58 -3.90 -5.34
CA SER A 28 -5.92 -3.97 -4.03
C SER A 28 -4.78 -5.00 -3.99
N ALA A 29 -4.90 -6.11 -4.72
CA ALA A 29 -3.84 -7.12 -4.79
C ALA A 29 -2.51 -6.58 -5.34
N TYR A 30 -2.57 -5.73 -6.38
CA TYR A 30 -1.36 -5.11 -6.94
C TYR A 30 -0.80 -4.05 -6.00
N ALA A 31 -1.65 -3.27 -5.33
CA ALA A 31 -1.21 -2.29 -4.34
C ALA A 31 -0.44 -2.97 -3.19
N ILE A 32 -0.99 -4.06 -2.63
CA ILE A 32 -0.34 -4.84 -1.56
C ILE A 32 0.96 -5.48 -2.07
N THR A 33 0.95 -6.09 -3.25
CA THR A 33 2.15 -6.73 -3.83
C THR A 33 3.28 -5.72 -4.04
N ASN A 34 2.96 -4.52 -4.54
CA ASN A 34 3.94 -3.47 -4.76
C ASN A 34 4.50 -2.94 -3.43
N ALA A 35 3.63 -2.73 -2.42
CA ALA A 35 4.07 -2.34 -1.10
C ALA A 35 4.99 -3.40 -0.47
N THR A 36 4.68 -4.69 -0.63
CA THR A 36 5.51 -5.80 -0.14
C THR A 36 6.91 -5.79 -0.77
N LYS A 37 7.01 -5.57 -2.09
CA LYS A 37 8.31 -5.43 -2.77
C LYS A 37 9.10 -4.25 -2.21
N LEU A 38 8.45 -3.08 -2.09
CA LEU A 38 9.07 -1.87 -1.54
C LEU A 38 9.62 -2.09 -0.12
N PHE A 39 8.82 -2.69 0.78
CA PHE A 39 9.28 -3.00 2.13
C PHE A 39 10.47 -3.94 2.14
N ARG A 40 10.48 -4.98 1.29
CA ARG A 40 11.58 -5.94 1.22
C ARG A 40 12.87 -5.32 0.70
N GLU A 41 12.77 -4.41 -0.26
CA GLU A 41 13.93 -3.78 -0.93
C GLU A 41 14.53 -2.65 -0.09
N GLU A 42 13.72 -1.93 0.68
CA GLU A 42 14.16 -0.68 1.29
C GLU A 42 14.30 -0.70 2.81
N THR A 43 13.90 -1.78 3.46
CA THR A 43 13.98 -1.89 4.93
C THR A 43 14.74 -3.13 5.36
N SER A 44 15.38 -3.07 6.54
CA SER A 44 16.04 -4.25 7.12
C SER A 44 15.00 -5.32 7.50
N SER A 45 15.44 -6.58 7.56
CA SER A 45 14.60 -7.69 8.03
C SER A 45 14.12 -7.54 9.49
N SER A 46 14.81 -6.73 10.29
CA SER A 46 14.45 -6.41 11.68
C SER A 46 13.46 -5.25 11.83
N SER A 47 13.11 -4.57 10.73
CA SER A 47 12.22 -3.40 10.77
C SER A 47 10.78 -3.77 11.11
N LEU A 48 10.11 -2.94 11.91
CA LEU A 48 8.65 -2.99 12.02
C LEU A 48 8.04 -2.46 10.72
N ARG A 49 7.29 -3.32 10.01
CA ARG A 49 6.67 -2.98 8.73
C ARG A 49 5.15 -2.97 8.86
N VAL A 50 4.55 -1.83 8.54
CA VAL A 50 3.10 -1.63 8.61
C VAL A 50 2.61 -0.97 7.33
N ALA A 51 1.58 -1.53 6.71
CA ALA A 51 0.90 -0.97 5.55
C ALA A 51 -0.56 -0.65 5.92
N LEU A 52 -1.02 0.55 5.55
CA LEU A 52 -2.41 0.96 5.68
C LEU A 52 -3.06 0.96 4.29
N LEU A 53 -4.04 0.09 4.07
CA LEU A 53 -4.85 0.06 2.86
C LEU A 53 -6.12 0.88 3.10
N MET A 54 -6.23 2.04 2.44
CA MET A 54 -7.43 2.88 2.47
C MET A 54 -8.24 2.62 1.20
N THR A 55 -9.49 2.16 1.34
CA THR A 55 -10.30 1.71 0.20
C THR A 55 -11.80 1.83 0.49
N ASP A 56 -12.62 1.99 -0.55
CA ASP A 56 -14.09 1.92 -0.46
C ASP A 56 -14.62 0.46 -0.46
N GLY A 57 -13.76 -0.49 -0.84
CA GLY A 57 -13.92 -1.93 -0.60
C GLY A 57 -14.36 -2.76 -1.82
N VAL A 58 -14.47 -2.18 -3.02
CA VAL A 58 -14.89 -2.91 -4.23
C VAL A 58 -13.74 -3.00 -5.23
N ASP A 59 -13.11 -4.16 -5.31
CA ASP A 59 -12.07 -4.44 -6.32
C ASP A 59 -12.70 -4.71 -7.71
N HIS A 60 -11.95 -4.37 -8.75
CA HIS A 60 -12.31 -4.66 -10.14
C HIS A 60 -12.47 -6.20 -10.32
N PRO A 61 -13.47 -6.70 -11.08
CA PRO A 61 -13.74 -8.15 -11.22
C PRO A 61 -12.59 -9.01 -11.76
N ARG A 62 -11.62 -8.36 -12.43
CA ARG A 62 -10.38 -8.97 -12.96
C ARG A 62 -9.18 -8.82 -12.02
N SER A 63 -9.36 -8.22 -10.84
CA SER A 63 -8.29 -8.09 -9.86
C SER A 63 -7.94 -9.47 -9.30
N PRO A 64 -6.65 -9.80 -9.13
CA PRO A 64 -6.24 -10.95 -8.34
C PRO A 64 -6.71 -10.86 -6.89
N SER A 65 -6.56 -11.95 -6.13
CA SER A 65 -6.95 -12.01 -4.72
C SER A 65 -6.10 -11.06 -3.86
N ALA A 66 -6.75 -10.05 -3.28
CA ALA A 66 -6.11 -9.18 -2.30
C ALA A 66 -5.76 -9.92 -0.99
N VAL A 67 -6.50 -10.98 -0.68
CA VAL A 67 -6.24 -11.84 0.49
C VAL A 67 -4.93 -12.61 0.32
N GLU A 68 -4.72 -13.23 -0.85
CA GLU A 68 -3.45 -13.94 -1.15
C GLU A 68 -2.26 -12.97 -1.12
N ALA A 69 -2.41 -11.77 -1.66
CA ALA A 69 -1.38 -10.74 -1.59
C ALA A 69 -1.07 -10.32 -0.14
N ALA A 70 -2.09 -10.25 0.73
CA ALA A 70 -1.91 -9.94 2.15
C ALA A 70 -1.27 -11.09 2.93
N GLU A 71 -1.57 -12.34 2.58
CA GLU A 71 -0.91 -13.53 3.13
C GLU A 71 0.59 -13.52 2.79
N GLU A 72 0.95 -13.21 1.54
CA GLU A 72 2.35 -13.05 1.14
C GLU A 72 3.02 -11.91 1.92
N ALA A 73 2.36 -10.75 2.07
CA ALA A 73 2.88 -9.64 2.87
C ALA A 73 3.17 -10.07 4.33
N LYS A 74 2.27 -10.87 4.92
CA LYS A 74 2.43 -11.41 6.27
C LYS A 74 3.65 -12.33 6.40
N LEU A 75 3.95 -13.15 5.39
CA LEU A 75 5.16 -13.98 5.35
C LEU A 75 6.45 -13.14 5.40
N HIS A 76 6.41 -11.89 4.90
CA HIS A 76 7.53 -10.94 4.96
C HIS A 76 7.50 -10.01 6.19
N ASN A 77 6.76 -10.38 7.23
CA ASN A 77 6.58 -9.62 8.48
C ASN A 77 5.95 -8.22 8.28
N ILE A 78 5.11 -8.06 7.26
CA ILE A 78 4.38 -6.81 7.01
C ILE A 78 2.97 -6.94 7.56
N ARG A 79 2.59 -6.02 8.44
CA ARG A 79 1.23 -5.95 8.99
C ARG A 79 0.38 -5.05 8.11
N VAL A 80 -0.61 -5.63 7.44
CA VAL A 80 -1.56 -4.87 6.62
C VAL A 80 -2.82 -4.61 7.44
N PHE A 81 -3.22 -3.34 7.54
CA PHE A 81 -4.48 -2.92 8.14
C PHE A 81 -5.32 -2.21 7.09
N THR A 82 -6.60 -2.57 7.01
CA THR A 82 -7.53 -1.96 6.07
C THR A 82 -8.40 -0.93 6.78
N ILE A 83 -8.46 0.27 6.22
CA ILE A 83 -9.37 1.34 6.60
C ILE A 83 -10.40 1.45 5.47
N ARG A 84 -11.64 1.10 5.78
CA ARG A 84 -12.75 1.32 4.85
C ARG A 84 -13.13 2.81 4.88
N LEU A 85 -13.15 3.44 3.73
CA LEU A 85 -13.64 4.80 3.58
C LEU A 85 -15.17 4.74 3.44
N SER A 86 -15.86 5.38 4.37
CA SER A 86 -17.30 5.66 4.27
C SER A 86 -17.48 7.11 3.82
N GLY A 87 -18.15 7.30 2.69
CA GLY A 87 -18.67 8.60 2.27
C GLY A 87 -20.01 8.90 2.90
#